data_AF-A0A7S0QLG1-F1
#
_entry.id   AF-A0A7S0QLG1-F1
#
_cell.length_a   1.000
_cell.length_b   1.000
_cell.length_c   1.000
_cell.angle_alpha   90.00
_cell.angle_beta   90.00
_cell.angle_gamma   90.00
#
_symmetry.space_group_name_H-M   'P 1'
#
loop_
_entity.id
_entity.type
_entity.pdbx_description
1 polymer ?
#
loop_
_entity_poly.entity_id
_entity_poly.type
_entity_poly.pdbx_seq_one_letter_code
_entity_poly.pdbx_strand_id
1 'polypeptide(L)'
;GAVTEALLVLKWGGNLTQLGRHQAKELGARFRDELYPGESEGFLRLHNSYRHDLKIYSSDEGRVQMTAAAFTKSFLSLEGELTPILVSLVSRDRAAHNMLDPSGVNLGKEIQEEVKETLRYILQRNQQITEEDFGAAALATMSSTIKNALKGIGNPTSALRELRVAISRLLAESQSHIEKQSKIMGSVPDSEASGVTDWGHAIELHDGETLRLLTTRWQKLYKDLYSTKKGMFDISKIPDIYDCAKYDAVHNQRLLGFKDLEQLYTNARRLAEFVCPSEYGLTRKQRLDIGGTICRNLLDKIVADIEGVLPKQTDAMSDDESEAFLRLNRDFLSSADRDHKEIKTRLYFTSESHVHSVINAIRYAHLVQAPVRRFP
;
A
#
# COMPACT_ATOMS: atom_id res chain seq x y z
N GLY A 1 -33.18 0.54 2.32
CA GLY A 1 -32.66 1.61 1.42
C GLY A 1 -31.64 1.02 0.48
N ALA A 2 -31.42 1.63 -0.68
CA ALA A 2 -30.36 1.22 -1.61
C ALA A 2 -29.22 2.23 -1.55
N VAL A 3 -27.97 1.76 -1.52
CA VAL A 3 -26.79 2.63 -1.64
C VAL A 3 -26.76 3.18 -3.07
N THR A 4 -26.92 4.48 -3.23
CA THR A 4 -26.96 5.14 -4.55
C THR A 4 -25.58 5.57 -5.04
N GLU A 5 -24.61 5.74 -4.14
CA GLU A 5 -23.27 6.20 -4.46
C GLU A 5 -22.26 5.68 -3.43
N ALA A 6 -21.07 5.29 -3.91
CA ALA A 6 -19.94 4.91 -3.08
C ALA A 6 -18.66 5.45 -3.72
N LEU A 7 -17.88 6.23 -2.97
CA LEU A 7 -16.58 6.75 -3.38
C LEU A 7 -15.46 5.94 -2.74
N LEU A 8 -14.62 5.30 -3.56
CA LEU A 8 -13.41 4.62 -3.13
C LEU A 8 -12.19 5.42 -3.59
N VAL A 9 -11.45 6.00 -2.64
CA VAL A 9 -10.21 6.74 -2.94
C VAL A 9 -9.00 5.89 -2.56
N LEU A 10 -8.14 5.65 -3.56
CA LEU A 10 -7.00 4.75 -3.47
C LEU A 10 -5.70 5.55 -3.58
N LYS A 11 -4.81 5.41 -2.60
CA LYS A 11 -3.46 6.00 -2.61
C LYS A 11 -2.43 4.91 -2.29
N TRP A 12 -1.30 4.92 -3.00
CA TRP A 12 -0.22 3.93 -2.86
C TRP A 12 1.17 4.57 -2.73
N GLY A 13 2.08 3.91 -2.00
CA GLY A 13 3.53 4.11 -2.08
C GLY A 13 4.31 4.31 -0.77
N GLY A 14 5.30 3.42 -0.55
CA GLY A 14 6.62 3.70 0.05
C GLY A 14 6.76 3.99 1.56
N ASN A 15 8.01 4.13 2.03
CA ASN A 15 8.31 4.80 3.29
C ASN A 15 7.62 6.16 3.31
N LEU A 16 7.15 6.60 4.48
CA LEU A 16 6.55 7.93 4.61
C LEU A 16 7.64 9.00 4.52
N THR A 17 8.08 9.24 3.29
CA THR A 17 8.97 10.31 2.89
C THR A 17 8.33 11.64 3.26
N GLN A 18 9.13 12.70 3.35
CA GLN A 18 8.59 14.05 3.55
C GLN A 18 7.53 14.40 2.49
N LEU A 19 7.72 13.95 1.24
CA LEU A 19 6.74 14.06 0.18
C LEU A 19 5.46 13.28 0.48
N GLY A 20 5.57 12.03 0.95
CA GLY A 20 4.42 11.22 1.37
C GLY A 20 3.61 11.90 2.49
N ARG A 21 4.30 12.50 3.47
CA ARG A 21 3.67 13.31 4.55
C ARG A 21 2.92 14.50 3.98
N HIS A 22 3.56 15.26 3.07
CA HIS A 22 2.95 16.42 2.44
C HIS A 22 1.69 16.03 1.67
N GLN A 23 1.78 15.01 0.81
CA GLN A 23 0.63 14.51 0.05
C GLN A 23 -0.49 13.96 0.95
N ALA A 24 -0.17 13.36 2.10
CA ALA A 24 -1.18 12.88 3.03
C ALA A 24 -1.93 14.05 3.69
N LYS A 25 -1.20 15.09 4.09
CA LYS A 25 -1.79 16.33 4.61
C LYS A 25 -2.64 17.04 3.56
N GLU A 26 -2.11 17.22 2.36
CA GLU A 26 -2.83 17.86 1.26
C GLU A 26 -4.13 17.13 0.94
N LEU A 27 -4.11 15.80 0.88
CA LEU A 27 -5.32 15.00 0.69
C LEU A 27 -6.31 15.18 1.85
N GLY A 28 -5.83 15.21 3.10
CA GLY A 28 -6.67 15.46 4.27
C GLY A 28 -7.35 16.83 4.23
N ALA A 29 -6.62 17.88 3.84
CA ALA A 29 -7.19 19.21 3.66
C ALA A 29 -8.25 19.23 2.56
N ARG A 30 -7.97 18.64 1.39
CA ARG A 30 -8.95 18.53 0.30
C ARG A 30 -10.20 17.78 0.72
N PHE A 31 -10.05 16.65 1.43
CA PHE A 31 -11.20 15.87 1.92
C PHE A 31 -12.07 16.64 2.90
N ARG A 32 -11.45 17.45 3.77
CA ARG A 32 -12.19 18.32 4.67
C ARG A 32 -13.02 19.32 3.87
N ASP A 33 -12.40 19.97 2.88
CA ASP A 33 -13.03 21.04 2.11
C ASP A 33 -14.11 20.49 1.14
N GLU A 34 -13.91 19.30 0.57
CA GLU A 34 -14.84 18.63 -0.37
C GLU A 34 -15.99 17.90 0.33
N LEU A 35 -15.74 17.16 1.41
CA LEU A 35 -16.77 16.35 2.08
C LEU A 35 -17.58 17.15 3.11
N TYR A 36 -17.02 18.24 3.64
CA TYR A 36 -17.65 19.10 4.64
C TYR A 36 -17.57 20.59 4.24
N PRO A 37 -18.20 21.00 3.12
CA PRO A 37 -18.12 22.37 2.64
C PRO A 37 -18.82 23.36 3.61
N GLY A 38 -18.17 24.50 3.89
CA GLY A 38 -18.74 25.62 4.64
C GLY A 38 -17.73 26.33 5.56
N GLU A 39 -17.57 27.65 5.41
CA GLU A 39 -16.48 28.45 6.03
C GLU A 39 -16.49 28.52 7.57
N SER A 40 -17.62 28.21 8.22
CA SER A 40 -17.72 28.12 9.70
C SER A 40 -18.48 26.87 10.17
N GLU A 41 -19.55 26.47 9.45
CA GLU A 41 -20.36 25.30 9.82
C GLU A 41 -19.71 23.97 9.43
N GLY A 42 -18.92 23.89 8.35
CA GLY A 42 -18.31 22.64 7.90
C GLY A 42 -17.30 22.07 8.90
N PHE A 43 -16.50 22.94 9.51
CA PHE A 43 -15.55 22.58 10.57
C PHE A 43 -16.26 22.17 11.87
N LEU A 44 -17.29 22.91 12.29
CA LEU A 44 -18.11 22.53 13.44
C LEU A 44 -18.87 21.20 13.20
N ARG A 45 -19.38 20.98 11.99
CA ARG A 45 -20.01 19.71 11.57
C ARG A 45 -19.01 18.57 11.62
N LEU A 46 -17.78 18.76 11.14
CA LEU A 46 -16.74 17.74 11.23
C LEU A 46 -16.38 17.41 12.68
N HIS A 47 -16.27 18.41 13.56
CA HIS A 47 -16.03 18.19 14.99
C HIS A 47 -17.21 17.52 15.72
N ASN A 48 -18.44 17.75 15.28
CA ASN A 48 -19.63 17.08 15.80
C ASN A 48 -19.72 15.63 15.29
N SER A 49 -19.51 15.39 14.00
CA SER A 49 -19.40 14.05 13.41
C SER A 49 -18.19 13.28 13.96
N TYR A 50 -17.11 13.95 14.37
CA TYR A 50 -15.95 13.31 15.00
C TYR A 50 -16.33 12.54 16.28
N ARG A 51 -17.21 13.11 17.12
CA ARG A 51 -17.54 12.49 18.42
C ARG A 51 -18.35 11.20 18.30
N HIS A 52 -19.15 11.05 17.25
CA HIS A 52 -20.11 9.95 17.14
C HIS A 52 -20.00 9.13 15.84
N ASP A 53 -19.57 9.73 14.72
CA ASP A 53 -19.78 9.19 13.38
C ASP A 53 -18.50 8.96 12.55
N LEU A 54 -17.36 9.56 12.90
CA LEU A 54 -16.07 9.33 12.25
C LEU A 54 -15.30 8.22 12.97
N LYS A 55 -14.88 7.19 12.22
CA LYS A 55 -13.92 6.19 12.69
C LYS A 55 -12.77 6.06 11.71
N ILE A 56 -11.55 6.01 12.24
CA ILE A 56 -10.32 5.92 11.46
C ILE A 56 -9.58 4.67 11.91
N TYR A 57 -9.32 3.77 10.97
CA TYR A 57 -8.63 2.50 11.20
C TYR A 57 -7.32 2.47 10.42
N SER A 58 -6.27 1.92 11.02
CA SER A 58 -5.00 1.69 10.34
C SER A 58 -4.53 0.26 10.56
N SER A 59 -3.90 -0.31 9.54
CA SER A 59 -3.03 -1.49 9.68
C SER A 59 -1.89 -1.20 10.67
N ASP A 60 -1.31 -2.27 11.22
CA ASP A 60 -0.14 -2.23 12.09
C ASP A 60 1.18 -1.87 11.38
N GLU A 61 1.17 -1.76 10.05
CA GLU A 61 2.32 -1.28 9.31
C GLU A 61 2.65 0.18 9.68
N GLY A 62 3.83 0.40 10.29
CA GLY A 62 4.22 1.72 10.81
C GLY A 62 4.16 2.86 9.77
N ARG A 63 4.37 2.56 8.48
CA ARG A 63 4.24 3.53 7.37
C ARG A 63 2.78 3.95 7.17
N VAL A 64 1.87 2.99 7.24
CA VAL A 64 0.43 3.19 7.08
C VAL A 64 -0.09 4.01 8.26
N GLN A 65 0.35 3.67 9.48
CA GLN A 65 0.03 4.41 10.70
C GLN A 65 0.41 5.90 10.61
N MET A 66 1.65 6.18 10.22
CA MET A 66 2.12 7.55 10.11
C MET A 66 1.42 8.32 8.97
N THR A 67 1.06 7.63 7.89
CA THR A 67 0.24 8.21 6.80
C THR A 67 -1.17 8.56 7.30
N ALA A 68 -1.80 7.64 8.03
CA ALA A 68 -3.11 7.85 8.65
C ALA A 68 -3.07 9.05 9.60
N ALA A 69 -2.07 9.13 10.48
CA ALA A 69 -1.92 10.24 11.40
C ALA A 69 -1.69 11.58 10.67
N ALA A 70 -0.85 11.61 9.62
CA ALA A 70 -0.60 12.82 8.84
C ALA A 70 -1.85 13.30 8.08
N PHE A 71 -2.63 12.37 7.52
CA PHE A 71 -3.92 12.66 6.92
C PHE A 71 -4.90 13.21 7.97
N THR A 72 -5.10 12.49 9.07
CA THR A 72 -6.05 12.84 10.14
C THR A 72 -5.75 14.22 10.72
N LYS A 73 -4.47 14.53 10.92
CA LYS A 73 -4.03 15.86 11.39
C LYS A 73 -4.58 16.97 10.49
N SER A 74 -4.41 16.85 9.18
CA SER A 74 -4.84 17.88 8.24
C SER A 74 -6.34 17.88 8.01
N PHE A 75 -6.95 16.69 8.01
CA PHE A 75 -8.38 16.51 7.86
C PHE A 75 -9.16 17.17 9.00
N LEU A 76 -8.70 17.02 10.24
CA LEU A 76 -9.32 17.60 11.44
C LEU A 76 -8.72 18.97 11.84
N SER A 77 -7.84 19.56 11.01
CA SER A 77 -7.13 20.82 11.31
C SER A 77 -6.44 20.85 12.68
N LEU A 78 -5.84 19.73 13.10
CA LEU A 78 -5.23 19.61 14.42
C LEU A 78 -3.81 20.17 14.44
N GLU A 79 -3.45 20.82 15.55
CA GLU A 79 -2.09 21.22 15.86
C GLU A 79 -1.35 20.14 16.68
N GLY A 80 -0.02 20.15 16.66
CA GLY A 80 0.81 19.21 17.42
C GLY A 80 1.47 18.07 16.61
N GLU A 81 2.14 17.16 17.30
CA GLU A 81 2.87 16.04 16.69
C GLU A 81 1.93 14.93 16.17
N LEU A 82 2.46 14.04 15.31
CA LEU A 82 1.68 12.93 14.77
C LEU A 82 1.43 11.83 15.81
N THR A 83 2.34 11.65 16.77
CA THR A 83 2.26 10.56 17.76
C THR A 83 1.02 10.64 18.65
N PRO A 84 0.66 11.80 19.24
CA PRO A 84 -0.58 11.92 20.01
C PRO A 84 -1.83 11.67 19.15
N ILE A 85 -1.83 12.10 17.89
CA ILE A 85 -2.93 11.91 16.93
C ILE A 85 -3.09 10.42 16.60
N LEU A 86 -1.98 9.73 16.34
CA LEU A 86 -1.96 8.30 16.07
C LEU A 86 -2.52 7.50 17.25
N VAL A 87 -2.17 7.87 18.48
CA VAL A 87 -2.61 7.16 19.69
C VAL A 87 -4.08 7.39 20.00
N SER A 88 -4.56 8.62 19.81
CA SER A 88 -5.91 9.00 20.24
C SER A 88 -6.99 8.83 19.17
N LEU A 89 -6.65 9.01 17.89
CA LEU A 89 -7.65 9.15 16.82
C LEU A 89 -7.66 8.00 15.82
N VAL A 90 -6.56 7.25 15.73
CA VAL A 90 -6.41 6.16 14.78
C VAL A 90 -6.51 4.83 15.54
N SER A 91 -7.62 4.13 15.33
CA SER A 91 -7.86 2.81 15.91
C SER A 91 -6.90 1.79 15.33
N ARG A 92 -6.15 1.17 16.25
CA ARG A 92 -5.20 0.05 16.03
C ARG A 92 -5.54 -1.12 16.94
N ASP A 93 -6.82 -1.22 17.29
CA ASP A 93 -7.29 -2.28 18.16
C ASP A 93 -7.25 -3.63 17.43
N ARG A 94 -7.45 -4.71 18.20
CA ARG A 94 -7.40 -6.07 17.64
C ARG A 94 -8.41 -6.27 16.51
N ALA A 95 -9.52 -5.53 16.52
CA ALA A 95 -10.52 -5.56 15.45
C ALA A 95 -9.98 -4.90 14.16
N ALA A 96 -9.34 -3.74 14.26
CA ALA A 96 -8.65 -3.08 13.15
C ALA A 96 -7.53 -3.97 12.58
N HIS A 97 -6.72 -4.59 13.44
CA HIS A 97 -5.67 -5.52 13.04
C HIS A 97 -6.23 -6.71 12.24
N ASN A 98 -7.22 -7.41 12.80
CA ASN A 98 -7.83 -8.56 12.13
C ASN A 98 -8.49 -8.20 10.79
N MET A 99 -8.93 -6.95 10.63
CA MET A 99 -9.58 -6.45 9.44
C MET A 99 -8.59 -6.01 8.36
N LEU A 100 -7.50 -5.35 8.74
CA LEU A 100 -6.60 -4.65 7.83
C LEU A 100 -5.26 -5.38 7.60
N ASP A 101 -4.94 -6.34 8.46
CA ASP A 101 -3.74 -7.15 8.40
C ASP A 101 -4.10 -8.62 8.15
N PRO A 102 -3.82 -9.15 6.95
CA PRO A 102 -4.25 -10.50 6.53
C PRO A 102 -3.49 -11.64 7.21
N SER A 103 -2.65 -11.36 8.21
CA SER A 103 -1.71 -12.29 8.86
C SER A 103 -2.37 -13.54 9.46
N GLY A 104 -3.69 -13.53 9.70
CA GLY A 104 -4.41 -14.60 10.40
C GLY A 104 -5.17 -15.61 9.55
N VAL A 105 -5.48 -15.33 8.28
CA VAL A 105 -6.41 -16.18 7.50
C VAL A 105 -5.65 -17.01 6.46
N ASN A 106 -5.35 -18.26 6.81
CA ASN A 106 -4.61 -19.21 5.96
C ASN A 106 -5.35 -19.65 4.68
N LEU A 107 -6.62 -19.27 4.47
CA LEU A 107 -7.46 -19.77 3.38
C LEU A 107 -7.06 -19.31 1.97
N GLY A 108 -6.14 -18.33 1.83
CA GLY A 108 -5.71 -17.80 0.52
C GLY A 108 -4.27 -18.13 0.15
N LYS A 109 -3.49 -18.70 1.08
CA LYS A 109 -2.05 -18.95 0.89
C LYS A 109 -1.77 -20.03 -0.15
N GLU A 110 -2.63 -21.04 -0.27
CA GLU A 110 -2.44 -22.14 -1.22
C GLU A 110 -2.52 -21.66 -2.67
N ILE A 111 -3.58 -20.94 -3.04
CA ILE A 111 -3.75 -20.36 -4.38
C ILE A 111 -2.65 -19.34 -4.67
N GLN A 112 -2.28 -18.53 -3.67
CA GLN A 112 -1.21 -17.56 -3.84
C GLN A 112 0.16 -18.23 -4.04
N GLU A 113 0.45 -19.33 -3.35
CA GLU A 113 1.70 -20.06 -3.55
C GLU A 113 1.72 -20.80 -4.90
N GLU A 114 0.60 -21.36 -5.35
CA GLU A 114 0.46 -21.94 -6.70
C GLU A 114 0.76 -20.89 -7.79
N VAL A 115 0.23 -19.68 -7.62
CA VAL A 115 0.52 -18.55 -8.52
C VAL A 115 2.01 -18.18 -8.48
N LYS A 116 2.62 -18.13 -7.30
CA LYS A 116 4.06 -17.86 -7.14
C LYS A 116 4.92 -18.95 -7.76
N GLU A 117 4.54 -20.21 -7.64
CA GLU A 117 5.22 -21.34 -8.29
C GLU A 117 5.13 -21.26 -9.81
N THR A 118 3.96 -20.92 -10.34
CA THR A 118 3.78 -20.68 -11.78
C THR A 118 4.67 -19.53 -12.27
N LEU A 119 4.70 -18.42 -11.54
CA LEU A 119 5.59 -17.29 -11.84
C LEU A 119 7.07 -17.69 -11.77
N ARG A 120 7.46 -18.47 -10.76
CA ARG A 120 8.81 -19.02 -10.62
C ARG A 120 9.18 -19.87 -11.82
N TYR A 121 8.30 -20.77 -12.24
CA TYR A 121 8.51 -21.63 -13.39
C TYR A 121 8.74 -20.81 -14.68
N ILE A 122 7.89 -19.81 -14.96
CA ILE A 122 7.99 -19.00 -16.18
C ILE A 122 9.27 -18.16 -16.18
N LEU A 123 9.58 -17.48 -15.07
CA LEU A 123 10.69 -16.54 -14.99
C LEU A 123 12.07 -17.20 -14.82
N GLN A 124 12.12 -18.49 -14.46
CA GLN A 124 13.36 -19.25 -14.39
C GLN A 124 13.78 -19.86 -15.74
N ARG A 125 12.91 -19.84 -16.76
CA ARG A 125 13.24 -20.37 -18.08
C ARG A 125 14.17 -19.41 -18.83
N ASN A 126 15.17 -19.96 -19.51
CA ASN A 126 16.06 -19.20 -20.39
C ASN A 126 15.51 -19.17 -21.83
N GLN A 127 14.23 -18.80 -21.97
CA GLN A 127 13.50 -18.73 -23.24
C GLN A 127 12.69 -17.44 -23.28
N GLN A 128 12.30 -16.97 -24.47
CA GLN A 128 11.40 -15.82 -24.55
C GLN A 128 10.05 -16.20 -23.96
N ILE A 129 9.48 -15.32 -23.13
CA ILE A 129 8.12 -15.51 -22.63
C ILE A 129 7.16 -15.26 -23.79
N THR A 130 6.32 -16.25 -24.07
CA THR A 130 5.28 -16.18 -25.09
C THR A 130 3.90 -16.14 -24.44
N GLU A 131 2.89 -15.73 -25.19
CA GLU A 131 1.50 -15.80 -24.70
C GLU A 131 1.09 -17.25 -24.43
N GLU A 132 1.64 -18.23 -25.15
CA GLU A 132 1.37 -19.67 -24.98
C GLU A 132 1.85 -20.24 -23.64
N ASP A 133 2.83 -19.59 -22.99
CA ASP A 133 3.25 -19.96 -21.64
C ASP A 133 2.15 -19.69 -20.59
N PHE A 134 1.11 -18.95 -20.98
CA PHE A 134 -0.08 -18.70 -20.18
C PHE A 134 -1.29 -19.39 -20.79
N GLY A 135 -2.06 -20.11 -19.97
CA GLY A 135 -3.34 -20.66 -20.43
C GLY A 135 -4.29 -19.55 -20.93
N ALA A 136 -5.19 -19.88 -21.86
CA ALA A 136 -6.12 -18.93 -22.48
C ALA A 136 -6.91 -18.08 -21.46
N ALA A 137 -7.25 -18.66 -20.31
CA ALA A 137 -7.92 -17.97 -19.20
C ALA A 137 -7.07 -16.84 -18.58
N ALA A 138 -5.76 -17.02 -18.47
CA ALA A 138 -4.84 -16.00 -17.95
C ALA A 138 -4.65 -14.87 -18.97
N LEU A 139 -4.45 -15.20 -20.25
CA LEU A 139 -4.30 -14.22 -21.33
C LEU A 139 -5.53 -13.31 -21.49
N ALA A 140 -6.74 -13.86 -21.31
CA ALA A 140 -7.99 -13.11 -21.35
C ALA A 140 -8.19 -12.19 -20.12
N THR A 141 -7.37 -12.35 -19.08
CA THR A 141 -7.38 -11.56 -17.85
C THR A 141 -6.35 -10.43 -17.87
N MET A 142 -5.23 -10.63 -18.56
CA MET A 142 -4.13 -9.65 -18.59
C MET A 142 -4.57 -8.33 -19.23
N SER A 143 -4.35 -7.22 -18.50
CA SER A 143 -4.51 -5.88 -19.06
C SER A 143 -3.47 -5.61 -20.16
N SER A 144 -3.73 -4.62 -21.02
CA SER A 144 -2.76 -4.16 -22.02
C SER A 144 -1.42 -3.79 -21.38
N THR A 145 -1.43 -3.20 -20.19
CA THR A 145 -0.23 -2.89 -19.40
C THR A 145 0.58 -4.13 -19.05
N ILE A 146 -0.07 -5.18 -18.55
CA ILE A 146 0.61 -6.45 -18.18
C ILE A 146 1.16 -7.13 -19.44
N LYS A 147 0.42 -7.12 -20.56
CA LYS A 147 0.89 -7.65 -21.84
C LYS A 147 2.10 -6.88 -22.38
N ASN A 148 2.10 -5.56 -22.23
CA ASN A 148 3.23 -4.72 -22.62
C ASN A 148 4.44 -4.95 -21.72
N ALA A 149 4.25 -5.12 -20.41
CA ALA A 149 5.31 -5.47 -19.48
C ALA A 149 5.92 -6.85 -19.82
N LEU A 150 5.07 -7.82 -20.19
CA LEU A 150 5.51 -9.15 -20.61
C LEU A 150 6.39 -9.12 -21.88
N LYS A 151 5.91 -8.44 -22.92
CA LYS A 151 6.68 -8.18 -24.16
C LYS A 151 7.95 -7.41 -23.85
N GLY A 152 7.84 -6.47 -22.91
CA GLY A 152 8.94 -5.78 -22.28
C GLY A 152 9.98 -6.78 -21.85
N ILE A 153 9.70 -7.69 -20.91
CA ILE A 153 10.66 -8.64 -20.29
C ILE A 153 11.44 -9.48 -21.32
N GLY A 154 10.80 -9.99 -22.37
CA GLY A 154 11.48 -10.82 -23.38
C GLY A 154 12.00 -12.14 -22.79
N ASN A 155 13.31 -12.36 -22.76
CA ASN A 155 13.93 -13.50 -22.07
C ASN A 155 14.14 -13.14 -20.58
N PRO A 156 13.45 -13.81 -19.64
CA PRO A 156 13.48 -13.42 -18.24
C PRO A 156 14.83 -13.70 -17.58
N THR A 157 15.54 -14.75 -18.00
CA THR A 157 16.90 -15.01 -17.52
C THR A 157 17.87 -13.90 -17.94
N SER A 158 17.73 -13.36 -19.17
CA SER A 158 18.52 -12.20 -19.60
C SER A 158 18.16 -10.96 -18.80
N ALA A 159 16.86 -10.66 -18.65
CA ALA A 159 16.39 -9.50 -17.90
C ALA A 159 16.84 -9.54 -16.42
N LEU A 160 16.82 -10.71 -15.77
CA LEU A 160 17.30 -10.89 -14.40
C LEU A 160 18.83 -10.73 -14.28
N ARG A 161 19.58 -11.18 -15.30
CA ARG A 161 21.03 -10.94 -15.38
C ARG A 161 21.33 -9.45 -15.58
N GLU A 162 20.62 -8.78 -16.48
CA GLU A 162 20.73 -7.34 -16.72
C GLU A 162 20.43 -6.54 -15.45
N LEU A 163 19.38 -6.92 -14.71
CA LEU A 163 19.06 -6.34 -13.40
C LEU A 163 20.22 -6.52 -12.41
N ARG A 164 20.75 -7.74 -12.29
CA ARG A 164 21.86 -8.03 -11.38
C ARG A 164 23.13 -7.27 -11.76
N VAL A 165 23.44 -7.13 -13.05
CA VAL A 165 24.57 -6.34 -13.55
C VAL A 165 24.36 -4.86 -13.21
N ALA A 166 23.16 -4.32 -13.37
CA ALA A 166 22.85 -2.93 -13.01
C ALA A 166 23.07 -2.68 -11.50
N ILE A 167 22.67 -3.61 -10.63
CA ILE A 167 22.97 -3.52 -9.18
C ILE A 167 24.48 -3.53 -8.94
N SER A 168 25.22 -4.40 -9.63
CA SER A 168 26.69 -4.44 -9.50
C SER A 168 27.36 -3.14 -9.95
N ARG A 169 26.85 -2.48 -10.99
CA ARG A 169 27.36 -1.19 -11.46
C ARG A 169 27.09 -0.09 -10.45
N LEU A 170 25.88 -0.03 -9.89
CA LEU A 170 25.53 0.90 -8.81
C LEU A 170 26.47 0.75 -7.61
N LEU A 171 26.76 -0.49 -7.21
CA LEU A 171 27.69 -0.75 -6.11
C LEU A 171 29.13 -0.28 -6.41
N ALA A 172 29.60 -0.46 -7.65
CA ALA A 172 30.89 0.04 -8.09
C ALA A 172 30.92 1.58 -8.14
N GLU A 173 29.84 2.22 -8.60
CA GLU A 173 29.70 3.67 -8.64
C GLU A 173 29.70 4.27 -7.23
N SER A 174 28.95 3.66 -6.29
CA SER A 174 28.95 4.04 -4.88
C SER A 174 30.36 3.95 -4.27
N GLN A 175 31.06 2.84 -4.48
CA GLN A 175 32.41 2.66 -3.96
C GLN A 175 33.40 3.66 -4.57
N SER A 176 33.31 3.92 -5.88
CA SER A 176 34.13 4.94 -6.56
C SER A 176 33.85 6.34 -6.01
N HIS A 177 32.60 6.64 -5.65
CA HIS A 177 32.24 7.91 -5.04
C HIS A 177 32.90 8.08 -3.67
N ILE A 178 32.84 7.06 -2.82
CA ILE A 178 33.50 7.05 -1.49
C ILE A 178 35.02 7.27 -1.65
N GLU A 179 35.66 6.59 -2.60
CA GLU A 179 37.10 6.73 -2.86
C GLU A 179 37.50 8.10 -3.39
N LYS A 180 36.68 8.70 -4.27
CA LYS A 180 36.92 10.06 -4.77
C LYS A 180 36.86 11.09 -3.65
N GLN A 181 35.87 10.97 -2.76
CA GLN A 181 35.75 11.86 -1.60
C GLN A 181 36.96 11.72 -0.66
N SER A 182 37.40 10.48 -0.41
CA SER A 182 38.62 10.20 0.34
C SER A 182 39.87 10.84 -0.26
N LYS A 183 40.00 10.85 -1.59
CA LYS A 183 41.14 11.49 -2.28
C LYS A 183 41.09 13.01 -2.26
N ILE A 184 39.90 13.61 -2.34
CA ILE A 184 39.73 15.06 -2.40
C ILE A 184 39.86 15.69 -1.01
N MET A 185 39.21 15.08 -0.02
CA MET A 185 39.06 15.65 1.32
C MET A 185 40.02 15.03 2.36
N GLY A 186 40.77 13.98 1.99
CA GLY A 186 41.69 13.28 2.88
C GLY A 186 40.98 12.29 3.81
N SER A 187 41.60 12.00 4.95
CA SER A 187 40.97 11.19 6.00
C SER A 187 39.74 11.89 6.56
N VAL A 188 38.68 11.12 6.82
CA VAL A 188 37.50 11.62 7.54
C VAL A 188 37.97 12.19 8.89
N PRO A 189 37.47 13.36 9.34
CA PRO A 189 37.82 13.88 10.66
C PRO A 189 37.46 12.85 11.74
N ASP A 190 38.46 12.46 12.53
CA ASP A 190 38.32 11.51 13.63
C ASP A 190 37.24 12.01 14.60
N SER A 191 36.09 11.35 14.55
CA SER A 191 35.07 11.40 15.60
C SER A 191 34.78 9.97 16.01
N GLU A 192 35.68 9.41 16.84
CA GLU A 192 35.46 8.12 17.52
C GLU A 192 34.13 8.10 18.31
N ALA A 193 33.55 9.28 18.59
CA ALA A 193 32.26 9.45 19.26
C ALA A 193 31.03 9.36 18.33
N SER A 194 31.17 9.42 16.99
CA SER A 194 30.05 9.42 16.04
C SER A 194 29.92 8.15 15.18
N GLY A 195 30.83 7.17 15.32
CA GLY A 195 30.77 5.91 14.55
C GLY A 195 31.07 6.06 13.04
N VAL A 196 31.65 7.20 12.63
CA VAL A 196 31.99 7.48 11.23
C VAL A 196 33.37 6.88 10.93
N THR A 197 33.40 5.78 10.19
CA THR A 197 34.66 5.04 9.90
C THR A 197 35.21 5.29 8.51
N ASP A 198 34.39 5.80 7.59
CA ASP A 198 34.76 6.15 6.23
C ASP A 198 33.83 7.23 5.66
N TRP A 199 34.17 7.75 4.47
CA TRP A 199 33.35 8.74 3.78
C TRP A 199 31.94 8.24 3.43
N GLY A 200 31.72 6.92 3.37
CA GLY A 200 30.40 6.34 3.21
C GLY A 200 29.49 6.60 4.42
N HIS A 201 30.04 6.68 5.63
CA HIS A 201 29.29 7.07 6.83
C HIS A 201 29.11 8.58 6.96
N ALA A 202 30.01 9.38 6.37
CA ALA A 202 29.96 10.84 6.42
C ALA A 202 28.97 11.45 5.41
N ILE A 203 28.67 10.75 4.31
CA ILE A 203 27.73 11.23 3.29
C ILE A 203 26.32 10.86 3.73
N GLU A 204 25.59 11.85 4.21
CA GLU A 204 24.16 11.75 4.53
C GLU A 204 23.29 11.89 3.27
N LEU A 205 22.29 11.02 3.18
CA LEU A 205 21.27 10.95 2.15
C LEU A 205 19.91 11.35 2.75
N HIS A 206 18.85 11.17 1.96
CA HIS A 206 17.50 11.53 2.39
C HIS A 206 17.09 10.80 3.68
N ASP A 207 16.43 11.53 4.60
CA ASP A 207 15.99 11.06 5.92
C ASP A 207 17.11 10.52 6.83
N GLY A 208 18.37 10.94 6.61
CA GLY A 208 19.51 10.58 7.47
C GLY A 208 20.08 9.19 7.22
N GLU A 209 19.70 8.50 6.13
CA GLU A 209 20.40 7.30 5.66
C GLU A 209 21.81 7.68 5.19
N THR A 210 22.84 6.93 5.53
CA THR A 210 24.20 7.20 5.03
C THR A 210 24.46 6.45 3.72
N LEU A 211 25.41 6.93 2.90
CA LEU A 211 25.82 6.23 1.69
C LEU A 211 26.29 4.79 1.96
N ARG A 212 26.88 4.54 3.13
CA ARG A 212 27.26 3.19 3.58
C ARG A 212 26.05 2.31 3.83
N LEU A 213 24.98 2.83 4.44
CA LEU A 213 23.73 2.08 4.63
C LEU A 213 23.07 1.75 3.28
N LEU A 214 23.00 2.70 2.36
CA LEU A 214 22.52 2.47 0.99
C LEU A 214 23.33 1.36 0.31
N THR A 215 24.67 1.45 0.39
CA THR A 215 25.57 0.46 -0.21
C THR A 215 25.34 -0.93 0.39
N THR A 216 25.18 -1.02 1.71
CA THR A 216 24.94 -2.29 2.42
C THR A 216 23.59 -2.90 2.03
N ARG A 217 22.55 -2.07 1.90
CA ARG A 217 21.22 -2.48 1.41
C ARG A 217 21.32 -3.07 0.00
N TRP A 218 21.97 -2.38 -0.92
CA TRP A 218 22.15 -2.87 -2.30
C TRP A 218 23.04 -4.11 -2.38
N GLN A 219 24.06 -4.25 -1.53
CA GLN A 219 24.88 -5.46 -1.45
C GLN A 219 24.06 -6.66 -0.98
N LYS A 220 23.15 -6.46 -0.01
CA LYS A 220 22.23 -7.50 0.44
C LYS A 220 21.30 -7.93 -0.69
N LEU A 221 20.64 -6.98 -1.36
CA LEU A 221 19.76 -7.26 -2.49
C LEU A 221 20.49 -7.98 -3.64
N TYR A 222 21.74 -7.60 -3.92
CA TYR A 222 22.58 -8.27 -4.92
C TYR A 222 22.82 -9.75 -4.60
N LYS A 223 23.08 -10.07 -3.33
CA LYS A 223 23.31 -11.44 -2.84
C LYS A 223 22.01 -12.24 -2.79
N ASP A 224 20.93 -11.62 -2.34
CA ASP A 224 19.63 -12.27 -2.18
C ASP A 224 18.97 -12.56 -3.53
N LEU A 225 19.18 -11.72 -4.56
CA LEU A 225 18.59 -11.90 -5.89
C LEU A 225 19.04 -13.20 -6.58
N TYR A 226 20.24 -13.72 -6.30
CA TYR A 226 20.73 -14.94 -6.94
C TYR A 226 21.39 -15.88 -5.95
N SER A 227 20.80 -17.07 -5.82
CA SER A 227 21.36 -18.13 -5.00
C SER A 227 22.47 -18.87 -5.76
N THR A 228 23.71 -18.68 -5.33
CA THR A 228 24.85 -19.44 -5.85
C THR A 228 24.74 -20.94 -5.55
N LYS A 229 24.11 -21.30 -4.43
CA LYS A 229 23.87 -22.70 -4.04
C LYS A 229 22.87 -23.41 -4.95
N LYS A 230 21.78 -22.73 -5.31
CA LYS A 230 20.72 -23.31 -6.17
C LYS A 230 20.96 -23.07 -7.66
N GLY A 231 21.82 -22.12 -8.02
CA GLY A 231 22.03 -21.71 -9.42
C GLY A 231 20.83 -20.98 -10.02
N MET A 232 19.99 -20.35 -9.18
CA MET A 232 18.70 -19.78 -9.59
C MET A 232 18.49 -18.39 -9.00
N PHE A 233 17.72 -17.57 -9.72
CA PHE A 233 17.26 -16.27 -9.25
C PHE A 233 16.11 -16.39 -8.25
N ASP A 234 16.13 -15.55 -7.23
CA ASP A 234 15.02 -15.40 -6.28
C ASP A 234 14.11 -14.25 -6.74
N ILE A 235 13.01 -14.64 -7.39
CA ILE A 235 12.01 -13.73 -7.96
C ILE A 235 11.28 -12.93 -6.87
N SER A 236 11.23 -13.45 -5.63
CA SER A 236 10.59 -12.76 -4.50
C SER A 236 11.29 -11.44 -4.12
N LYS A 237 12.51 -11.22 -4.62
CA LYS A 237 13.29 -9.99 -4.38
C LYS A 237 13.03 -8.88 -5.40
N ILE A 238 12.30 -9.17 -6.48
CA ILE A 238 12.00 -8.16 -7.51
C ILE A 238 11.19 -6.98 -6.95
N PRO A 239 10.13 -7.17 -6.14
CA PRO A 239 9.40 -6.06 -5.54
C PRO A 239 10.31 -5.19 -4.67
N ASP A 240 11.11 -5.81 -3.79
CA ASP A 240 12.04 -5.11 -2.89
C ASP A 240 13.06 -4.27 -3.68
N ILE A 241 13.62 -4.83 -4.76
CA ILE A 241 14.59 -4.15 -5.63
C ILE A 241 13.93 -2.97 -6.35
N TYR A 242 12.72 -3.15 -6.87
CA TYR A 242 11.98 -2.09 -7.53
C TYR A 242 11.67 -0.92 -6.60
N ASP A 243 11.19 -1.21 -5.38
CA ASP A 243 10.89 -0.19 -4.40
C ASP A 243 12.14 0.57 -3.96
N CYS A 244 13.24 -0.14 -3.74
CA CYS A 244 14.54 0.44 -3.45
C CYS A 244 15.04 1.33 -4.59
N ALA A 245 15.01 0.85 -5.83
CA ALA A 245 15.44 1.60 -7.00
C ALA A 245 14.59 2.86 -7.20
N LYS A 246 13.27 2.74 -7.04
CA LYS A 246 12.34 3.86 -7.14
C LYS A 246 12.60 4.90 -6.06
N TYR A 247 12.78 4.48 -4.81
CA TYR A 247 13.09 5.39 -3.70
C TYR A 247 14.38 6.15 -3.97
N ASP A 248 15.46 5.45 -4.30
CA ASP A 248 16.76 6.09 -4.54
C ASP A 248 16.72 7.02 -5.77
N ALA A 249 16.03 6.62 -6.85
CA ALA A 249 15.86 7.45 -8.03
C ALA A 249 15.10 8.75 -7.76
N VAL A 250 14.10 8.73 -6.87
CA VAL A 250 13.30 9.92 -6.53
C VAL A 250 14.01 10.81 -5.51
N HIS A 251 14.61 10.21 -4.48
CA HIS A 251 15.09 10.94 -3.31
C HIS A 251 16.60 11.18 -3.29
N ASN A 252 17.39 10.23 -3.78
CA ASN A 252 18.84 10.23 -3.64
C ASN A 252 19.57 10.60 -4.95
N GLN A 253 18.91 10.50 -6.12
CA GLN A 253 19.52 10.76 -7.42
C GLN A 253 20.16 12.15 -7.55
N ARG A 254 19.49 13.20 -7.05
CA ARG A 254 20.03 14.58 -7.12
C ARG A 254 21.28 14.77 -6.27
N LEU A 255 21.37 14.07 -5.14
CA LEU A 255 22.51 14.16 -4.22
C LEU A 255 23.68 13.34 -4.72
N LEU A 256 23.41 12.14 -5.23
CA LEU A 256 24.43 11.16 -5.62
C LEU A 256 24.96 11.38 -7.04
N GLY A 257 24.12 11.85 -7.96
CA GLY A 257 24.47 12.02 -9.37
C GLY A 257 24.85 10.71 -10.08
N PHE A 258 24.37 9.56 -9.57
CA PHE A 258 24.70 8.25 -10.09
C PHE A 258 24.10 8.02 -11.48
N LYS A 259 24.93 7.60 -12.43
CA LYS A 259 24.52 7.41 -13.83
C LYS A 259 23.71 6.13 -14.02
N ASP A 260 24.02 5.08 -13.26
CA ASP A 260 23.42 3.76 -13.44
C ASP A 260 22.07 3.59 -12.71
N LEU A 261 21.68 4.54 -11.82
CA LEU A 261 20.47 4.41 -11.00
C LEU A 261 19.17 4.46 -11.81
N GLU A 262 19.11 5.30 -12.84
CA GLU A 262 17.95 5.39 -13.75
C GLU A 262 17.78 4.10 -14.57
N GLN A 263 18.89 3.53 -15.05
CA GLN A 263 18.88 2.26 -15.78
C GLN A 263 18.47 1.10 -14.86
N LEU A 264 18.96 1.09 -13.62
CA LEU A 264 18.57 0.11 -12.61
C LEU A 264 17.07 0.17 -12.32
N TYR A 265 16.52 1.38 -12.11
CA TYR A 265 15.09 1.57 -11.94
C TYR A 265 14.28 1.06 -13.14
N THR A 266 14.72 1.39 -14.36
CA THR A 266 14.05 0.94 -15.59
C THR A 266 14.04 -0.59 -15.72
N ASN A 267 15.17 -1.24 -15.43
CA ASN A 267 15.28 -2.70 -15.45
C ASN A 267 14.42 -3.36 -14.38
N ALA A 268 14.40 -2.81 -13.16
CA ALA A 268 13.59 -3.33 -12.06
C ALA A 268 12.09 -3.16 -12.36
N ARG A 269 11.70 -1.99 -12.87
CA ARG A 269 10.32 -1.65 -13.24
C ARG A 269 9.75 -2.63 -14.27
N ARG A 270 10.53 -2.92 -15.33
CA ARG A 270 10.14 -3.87 -16.39
C ARG A 270 9.74 -5.24 -15.84
N LEU A 271 10.42 -5.72 -14.80
CA LEU A 271 10.10 -6.99 -14.14
C LEU A 271 8.96 -6.84 -13.13
N ALA A 272 8.99 -5.79 -12.30
CA ALA A 272 8.01 -5.58 -11.23
C ALA A 272 6.59 -5.29 -11.74
N GLU A 273 6.45 -4.59 -12.88
CA GLU A 273 5.15 -4.32 -13.50
C GLU A 273 4.39 -5.59 -13.91
N PHE A 274 5.11 -6.69 -14.15
CA PHE A 274 4.51 -8.01 -14.37
C PHE A 274 4.39 -8.80 -13.06
N VAL A 275 5.48 -8.91 -12.28
CA VAL A 275 5.56 -9.80 -11.11
C VAL A 275 4.59 -9.37 -10.01
N CYS A 276 4.66 -8.11 -9.56
CA CYS A 276 3.89 -7.62 -8.40
C CYS A 276 2.37 -7.81 -8.56
N PRO A 277 1.72 -7.39 -9.67
CA PRO A 277 0.28 -7.60 -9.82
C PRO A 277 -0.09 -9.06 -10.13
N SER A 278 0.85 -9.86 -10.64
CA SER A 278 0.59 -11.27 -10.96
C SER A 278 0.62 -12.16 -9.72
N GLU A 279 1.32 -11.76 -8.64
CA GLU A 279 1.28 -12.48 -7.35
C GLU A 279 -0.12 -12.54 -6.72
N TYR A 280 -1.01 -11.63 -7.09
CA TYR A 280 -2.42 -11.61 -6.65
C TYR A 280 -3.35 -12.34 -7.62
N GLY A 281 -2.81 -13.10 -8.58
CA GLY A 281 -3.56 -13.99 -9.46
C GLY A 281 -3.30 -13.76 -10.95
N LEU A 282 -3.18 -14.86 -11.70
CA LEU A 282 -2.99 -14.85 -13.16
C LEU A 282 -4.33 -14.85 -13.91
N THR A 283 -5.37 -15.45 -13.33
CA THR A 283 -6.72 -15.52 -13.91
C THR A 283 -7.73 -14.68 -13.10
N ARG A 284 -8.88 -14.33 -13.70
CA ARG A 284 -9.94 -13.57 -12.99
C ARG A 284 -10.42 -14.29 -11.74
N LYS A 285 -10.54 -15.62 -11.81
CA LYS A 285 -10.96 -16.47 -10.68
C LYS A 285 -9.92 -16.45 -9.55
N GLN A 286 -8.64 -16.68 -9.86
CA GLN A 286 -7.57 -16.60 -8.85
C GLN A 286 -7.50 -15.22 -8.19
N ARG A 287 -7.66 -14.15 -8.97
CA ARG A 287 -7.69 -12.77 -8.45
C ARG A 287 -8.85 -12.53 -7.48
N LEU A 288 -10.02 -13.07 -7.79
CA LEU A 288 -11.19 -13.02 -6.92
C LEU A 288 -10.97 -13.85 -5.65
N ASP A 289 -10.50 -15.09 -5.78
CA ASP A 289 -10.35 -16.01 -4.66
C ASP A 289 -9.27 -15.53 -3.67
N ILE A 290 -8.11 -15.09 -4.18
CA ILE A 290 -7.04 -14.49 -3.37
C ILE A 290 -7.54 -13.19 -2.75
N GLY A 291 -8.09 -12.29 -3.57
CA GLY A 291 -8.55 -10.97 -3.12
C GLY A 291 -9.62 -11.08 -2.05
N GLY A 292 -10.69 -11.83 -2.32
CA GLY A 292 -11.81 -12.04 -1.40
C GLY A 292 -11.44 -12.78 -0.12
N THR A 293 -10.36 -13.56 -0.12
CA THR A 293 -9.85 -14.17 1.12
C THR A 293 -9.05 -13.18 1.96
N ILE A 294 -8.16 -12.41 1.34
CA ILE A 294 -7.33 -11.40 2.02
C ILE A 294 -8.21 -10.31 2.64
N CYS A 295 -9.20 -9.81 1.90
CA CYS A 295 -10.02 -8.67 2.33
C CYS A 295 -11.38 -9.06 2.95
N ARG A 296 -11.63 -10.35 3.24
CA ARG A 296 -12.92 -10.84 3.75
C ARG A 296 -13.43 -10.02 4.93
N ASN A 297 -12.62 -9.90 5.97
CA ASN A 297 -13.00 -9.22 7.21
C ASN A 297 -13.31 -7.73 6.97
N LEU A 298 -12.57 -7.08 6.07
CA LEU A 298 -12.83 -5.70 5.68
C LEU A 298 -14.13 -5.57 4.90
N LEU A 299 -14.39 -6.45 3.93
CA LEU A 299 -15.64 -6.45 3.17
C LEU A 299 -16.84 -6.72 4.08
N ASP A 300 -16.75 -7.70 4.99
CA ASP A 300 -17.81 -7.99 5.97
C ASP A 300 -18.07 -6.76 6.86
N LYS A 301 -17.02 -6.05 7.27
CA LYS A 301 -17.16 -4.81 8.06
C LYS A 301 -17.81 -3.69 7.26
N ILE A 302 -17.42 -3.49 5.99
CA ILE A 302 -18.01 -2.48 5.11
C ILE A 302 -19.50 -2.78 4.90
N VAL A 303 -19.86 -4.05 4.66
CA VAL A 303 -21.26 -4.47 4.54
C VAL A 303 -22.03 -4.18 5.83
N ALA A 304 -21.49 -4.56 6.99
CA ALA A 304 -22.12 -4.29 8.28
C ALA A 304 -22.27 -2.79 8.58
N ASP A 305 -21.28 -1.95 8.22
CA ASP A 305 -21.38 -0.49 8.36
C ASP A 305 -22.47 0.09 7.45
N ILE A 306 -22.60 -0.41 6.22
CA ILE A 306 -23.65 -0.02 5.28
C ILE A 306 -25.02 -0.44 5.83
N GLU A 307 -25.19 -1.71 6.22
CA GLU A 307 -26.44 -2.25 6.76
C GLU A 307 -26.87 -1.52 8.03
N GLY A 308 -25.92 -1.12 8.89
CA GLY A 308 -26.20 -0.34 10.10
C GLY A 308 -26.65 1.11 9.86
N VAL A 309 -26.53 1.62 8.63
CA VAL A 309 -27.05 2.94 8.21
C VAL A 309 -28.39 2.80 7.48
N LEU A 310 -28.70 1.61 6.96
CA LEU A 310 -29.98 1.39 6.29
C LEU A 310 -31.12 1.47 7.31
N PRO A 311 -32.25 2.13 6.97
CA PRO A 311 -33.41 2.16 7.84
C PRO A 311 -33.90 0.73 8.06
N LYS A 312 -33.84 0.26 9.32
CA LYS A 312 -34.36 -1.04 9.72
C LYS A 312 -35.88 -1.01 9.51
N GLN A 313 -36.40 -1.85 8.61
CA GLN A 313 -37.84 -2.09 8.49
C GLN A 313 -38.31 -2.95 9.67
N THR A 314 -38.36 -2.37 10.87
CA THR A 314 -39.13 -2.93 11.98
C THR A 314 -39.72 -1.79 12.78
N ASP A 315 -40.87 -1.32 12.32
CA ASP A 315 -41.98 -1.01 13.22
C ASP A 315 -42.38 -2.33 13.91
N ALA A 316 -41.63 -2.72 14.92
CA ALA A 316 -42.05 -3.70 15.90
C ALA A 316 -41.36 -3.32 17.19
N MET A 317 -42.16 -2.83 18.13
CA MET A 317 -41.75 -2.45 19.47
C MET A 317 -40.90 -3.55 20.12
N SER A 318 -39.65 -3.24 20.39
CA SER A 318 -38.85 -3.93 21.40
C SER A 318 -38.30 -2.88 22.34
N ASP A 319 -38.89 -2.81 23.52
CA ASP A 319 -38.46 -2.02 24.67
C ASP A 319 -37.12 -2.52 25.20
N ASP A 320 -36.04 -2.27 24.45
CA ASP A 320 -34.68 -2.39 24.97
C ASP A 320 -34.15 -0.98 25.22
N GLU A 321 -34.53 -0.42 26.39
CA GLU A 321 -34.13 0.90 26.89
C GLU A 321 -32.61 1.06 27.09
N SER A 322 -31.82 0.00 26.86
CA SER A 322 -30.37 0.03 27.05
C SER A 322 -29.59 0.66 25.88
N GLU A 323 -30.15 0.72 24.66
CA GLU A 323 -29.53 1.45 23.52
C GLU A 323 -30.05 2.88 23.33
N ALA A 324 -31.14 3.26 24.03
CA ALA A 324 -31.73 4.58 23.92
C ALA A 324 -30.87 5.69 24.57
N PHE A 325 -29.97 5.33 25.49
CA PHE A 325 -29.13 6.29 26.23
C PHE A 325 -27.94 6.87 25.44
N LEU A 326 -27.69 6.40 24.22
CA LEU A 326 -26.58 6.89 23.38
C LEU A 326 -27.03 7.57 22.08
N ARG A 327 -28.33 7.69 21.83
CA ARG A 327 -28.87 8.49 20.73
C ARG A 327 -29.22 9.87 21.26
N LEU A 328 -28.74 10.92 20.59
CA LEU A 328 -29.17 12.29 20.86
C LEU A 328 -30.71 12.34 20.83
N ASN A 329 -31.28 12.92 21.89
CA ASN A 329 -32.71 12.88 22.19
C ASN A 329 -33.53 13.42 21.00
N ARG A 330 -34.46 12.59 20.49
CA ARG A 330 -35.25 12.84 19.27
C ARG A 330 -36.12 14.09 19.38
N ASP A 331 -36.40 14.57 20.58
CA ASP A 331 -37.19 15.77 20.84
C ASP A 331 -36.46 17.09 20.52
N PHE A 332 -35.14 17.05 20.27
CA PHE A 332 -34.40 18.22 19.77
C PHE A 332 -34.49 18.43 18.26
N LEU A 333 -35.05 17.47 17.51
CA LEU A 333 -35.30 17.61 16.07
C LEU A 333 -36.67 18.25 15.87
N SER A 334 -36.71 19.58 16.01
CA SER A 334 -37.87 20.36 15.58
C SER A 334 -38.10 20.16 14.07
N SER A 335 -39.36 20.28 13.65
CA SER A 335 -39.93 19.82 12.38
C SER A 335 -39.36 20.47 11.09
N ALA A 336 -38.30 21.26 11.20
CA ALA A 336 -37.58 21.87 10.08
C ALA A 336 -36.38 21.03 9.59
N ASP A 337 -36.00 19.96 10.30
CA ASP A 337 -34.67 19.35 10.17
C ASP A 337 -34.64 17.96 9.51
N ARG A 338 -35.54 17.71 8.56
CA ARG A 338 -35.64 16.43 7.82
C ARG A 338 -34.47 16.17 6.85
N ASP A 339 -33.54 17.10 6.70
CA ASP A 339 -32.38 17.01 5.78
C ASP A 339 -31.07 16.56 6.44
N HIS A 340 -31.08 16.23 7.74
CA HIS A 340 -29.91 15.67 8.41
C HIS A 340 -29.71 14.18 8.05
N LYS A 341 -29.17 13.93 6.85
CA LYS A 341 -28.53 12.64 6.54
C LYS A 341 -27.44 12.40 7.59
N GLU A 342 -27.58 11.38 8.43
CA GLU A 342 -26.47 10.91 9.28
C GLU A 342 -25.31 10.48 8.37
N ILE A 343 -24.28 11.32 8.25
CA ILE A 343 -23.07 11.00 7.48
C ILE A 343 -22.14 10.20 8.38
N LYS A 344 -22.15 8.86 8.25
CA LYS A 344 -21.15 7.99 8.90
C LYS A 344 -19.93 7.87 8.01
N THR A 345 -18.79 8.34 8.51
CA THR A 345 -17.51 8.28 7.78
C THR A 345 -16.62 7.20 8.38
N ARG A 346 -16.16 6.28 7.53
CA ARG A 346 -15.21 5.22 7.89
C ARG A 346 -13.98 5.36 7.02
N LEU A 347 -12.83 5.61 7.63
CA LEU A 347 -11.55 5.72 6.92
C LEU A 347 -10.69 4.50 7.24
N TYR A 348 -10.29 3.75 6.22
CA TYR A 348 -9.43 2.58 6.36
C TYR A 348 -8.09 2.83 5.67
N PHE A 349 -7.01 2.82 6.45
CA PHE A 349 -5.64 2.93 5.97
C PHE A 349 -5.00 1.54 6.00
N THR A 350 -4.54 1.06 4.85
CA THR A 350 -3.95 -0.27 4.72
C THR A 350 -2.81 -0.30 3.69
N SER A 351 -2.13 -1.43 3.58
CA SER A 351 -1.00 -1.65 2.70
C SER A 351 -1.44 -1.80 1.23
N GLU A 352 -0.50 -1.58 0.31
CA GLU A 352 -0.75 -1.70 -1.14
C GLU A 352 -1.29 -3.09 -1.51
N SER A 353 -0.73 -4.14 -0.90
CA SER A 353 -1.15 -5.53 -1.11
C SER A 353 -2.63 -5.75 -0.78
N HIS A 354 -3.10 -5.16 0.31
CA HIS A 354 -4.48 -5.26 0.73
C HIS A 354 -5.40 -4.45 -0.21
N VAL A 355 -4.95 -3.28 -0.68
CA VAL A 355 -5.68 -2.49 -1.68
C VAL A 355 -5.88 -3.26 -2.99
N HIS A 356 -4.82 -3.88 -3.54
CA HIS A 356 -4.94 -4.72 -4.75
C HIS A 356 -5.97 -5.84 -4.56
N SER A 357 -6.01 -6.42 -3.36
CA SER A 357 -6.92 -7.50 -3.00
C SER A 357 -8.38 -7.03 -2.98
N VAL A 358 -8.66 -5.87 -2.36
CA VAL A 358 -10.01 -5.25 -2.34
C VAL A 358 -10.49 -4.93 -3.77
N ILE A 359 -9.63 -4.32 -4.59
CA ILE A 359 -9.98 -3.96 -5.97
C ILE A 359 -10.29 -5.20 -6.79
N ASN A 360 -9.46 -6.24 -6.68
CA ASN A 360 -9.69 -7.50 -7.38
C ASN A 360 -11.00 -8.16 -6.93
N ALA A 361 -11.28 -8.19 -5.62
CA ALA A 361 -12.51 -8.75 -5.09
C ALA A 361 -13.75 -8.05 -5.64
N ILE A 362 -13.78 -6.71 -5.61
CA ILE A 362 -14.92 -5.91 -6.12
C ILE A 362 -15.05 -6.05 -7.63
N ARG A 363 -13.95 -5.92 -8.38
CA ARG A 363 -13.95 -5.96 -9.85
C ARG A 363 -14.46 -7.28 -10.41
N TYR A 364 -14.11 -8.38 -9.76
CA TYR A 364 -14.45 -9.73 -10.21
C TYR A 364 -15.61 -10.36 -9.45
N ALA A 365 -16.30 -9.62 -8.57
CA ALA A 365 -17.43 -10.12 -7.78
C ALA A 365 -18.54 -10.76 -8.63
N HIS A 366 -18.75 -10.29 -9.87
CA HIS A 366 -19.72 -10.85 -10.82
C HIS A 366 -19.45 -12.31 -11.24
N LEU A 367 -18.25 -12.85 -10.95
CA LEU A 367 -17.91 -14.24 -11.23
C LEU A 367 -18.35 -15.19 -10.12
N VAL A 368 -18.69 -14.67 -8.93
CA VAL A 368 -19.37 -15.46 -7.91
C VAL A 368 -20.78 -15.71 -8.41
N GLN A 369 -21.09 -16.95 -8.80
CA GLN A 369 -22.48 -17.36 -8.97
C GLN A 369 -23.13 -17.23 -7.60
N ALA A 370 -23.91 -16.17 -7.37
CA ALA A 370 -24.68 -16.05 -6.15
C ALA A 370 -25.59 -17.29 -6.06
N PRO A 371 -25.63 -18.03 -4.93
CA PRO A 371 -26.85 -18.76 -4.64
C PRO A 371 -27.93 -17.70 -4.63
N VAL A 372 -28.93 -17.84 -5.50
CA VAL A 372 -30.09 -16.97 -5.53
C VAL A 372 -30.69 -17.02 -4.13
N ARG A 373 -30.36 -16.04 -3.27
CA ARG A 373 -31.17 -15.76 -2.09
C ARG A 373 -32.46 -15.18 -2.64
N ARG A 374 -33.36 -16.08 -3.04
CA ARG A 374 -34.78 -15.78 -3.12
C ARG A 374 -35.18 -15.41 -1.70
N PHE A 375 -35.22 -14.12 -1.42
CA PHE A 375 -35.99 -13.66 -0.29
C PHE A 375 -37.46 -14.01 -0.61
N PRO A 376 -38.17 -14.71 0.30
CA PRO A 376 -39.60 -14.95 0.14
C PRO A 376 -40.41 -13.66 0.12
#